data_AF-A0A1F6U157-F1
#
_entry.id   AF-A0A1F6U157-F1
#
_cell.length_a   1.000
_cell.length_b   1.000
_cell.length_c   1.000
_cell.angle_alpha   90.00
_cell.angle_beta   90.00
_cell.angle_gamma   90.00
#
_symmetry.space_group_name_H-M   'P 1'
#
loop_
_entity.id
_entity.type
_entity.pdbx_description
1 polymer ?
#
loop_
_entity_poly.entity_id
_entity_poly.type
_entity_poly.pdbx_seq_one_letter_code
_entity_poly.pdbx_strand_id
1 'polypeptide(L)'
;MHMPQFRLPALLVIVLLASNGYAADVDVNVHSHQLTTPPPGARFEVLQSTLAARWTFRLDRYTGRIWQLVKTTDDENTWEEMRVFERSQIQSPTRPRFQLFTSGLAARHTFLLDGDTGRTWVVVTGKSKDKDGNEVEHHAWQPFADK
;
A
#
# COMPACT_ATOMS: atom_id res chain seq x y z
N MET A 1 -14.24 34.97 -74.20
CA MET A 1 -15.19 33.95 -74.69
C MET A 1 -14.46 32.61 -74.71
N HIS A 2 -14.97 31.64 -73.93
CA HIS A 2 -14.68 30.21 -73.93
C HIS A 2 -13.23 29.66 -73.74
N MET A 3 -13.10 28.88 -72.66
CA MET A 3 -12.13 27.81 -72.35
C MET A 3 -11.99 26.77 -73.50
N PRO A 4 -10.90 25.95 -73.58
CA PRO A 4 -10.73 24.73 -72.77
C PRO A 4 -9.27 24.42 -72.33
N GLN A 5 -9.02 23.94 -71.12
CA GLN A 5 -8.87 22.53 -70.71
C GLN A 5 -8.06 21.65 -71.69
N PHE A 6 -6.98 21.02 -71.22
CA PHE A 6 -6.92 19.56 -71.00
C PHE A 6 -5.57 19.11 -70.38
N ARG A 7 -5.70 18.50 -69.20
CA ARG A 7 -5.02 17.31 -68.64
C ARG A 7 -3.48 17.22 -68.62
N LEU A 8 -2.96 17.02 -67.40
CA LEU A 8 -1.90 16.04 -67.17
C LEU A 8 -2.29 15.08 -66.03
N PRO A 9 -1.83 13.81 -66.08
CA PRO A 9 -2.34 12.73 -65.26
C PRO A 9 -1.52 12.51 -63.97
N ALA A 10 -2.21 11.87 -63.04
CA ALA A 10 -1.76 11.16 -61.84
C ALA A 10 -0.24 10.90 -61.71
N LEU A 11 0.34 11.46 -60.65
CA LEU A 11 1.46 10.85 -59.95
C LEU A 11 1.09 10.73 -58.47
N LEU A 12 0.64 9.53 -58.09
CA LEU A 12 0.35 9.16 -56.72
C LEU A 12 1.68 8.94 -55.99
N VAL A 13 2.14 9.94 -55.25
CA VAL A 13 3.28 9.79 -54.33
C VAL A 13 2.72 9.31 -52.99
N ILE A 14 2.87 8.02 -52.72
CA ILE A 14 2.59 7.44 -51.40
C ILE A 14 3.73 7.86 -50.47
N VAL A 15 3.49 8.87 -49.65
CA VAL A 15 4.38 9.23 -48.54
C VAL A 15 4.10 8.24 -47.42
N LEU A 16 4.98 7.24 -47.28
CA LEU A 16 5.07 6.44 -46.05
C LEU A 16 5.56 7.37 -44.93
N LEU A 17 4.62 7.90 -44.15
CA LEU A 17 4.91 8.48 -42.86
C LEU A 17 5.42 7.34 -41.96
N ALA A 18 6.73 7.20 -41.87
CA ALA A 18 7.36 6.52 -40.75
C ALA A 18 7.03 7.33 -39.50
N SER A 19 5.88 7.05 -38.90
CA SER A 19 5.63 7.41 -37.51
C SER A 19 6.68 6.67 -36.71
N ASN A 20 7.79 7.33 -36.41
CA ASN A 20 8.63 6.99 -35.28
C ASN A 20 7.69 6.98 -34.09
N GLY A 21 7.23 5.78 -33.72
CA GLY A 21 6.57 5.55 -32.47
C GLY A 21 7.58 5.92 -31.40
N TYR A 22 7.52 7.17 -30.94
CA TYR A 22 7.94 7.49 -29.61
C TYR A 22 7.02 6.66 -28.72
N ALA A 23 7.46 5.45 -28.37
CA ALA A 23 7.04 4.86 -27.13
C ALA A 23 7.51 5.87 -26.08
N ALA A 24 6.61 6.79 -25.70
CA ALA A 24 6.75 7.45 -24.43
C ALA A 24 6.80 6.30 -23.43
N ASP A 25 7.97 6.09 -22.85
CA ASP A 25 8.08 5.37 -21.60
C ASP A 25 7.09 6.08 -20.69
N VAL A 26 5.91 5.48 -20.50
CA VAL A 26 4.99 5.96 -19.49
C VAL A 26 5.77 5.67 -18.24
N ASP A 27 6.38 6.72 -17.69
CA ASP A 27 6.95 6.75 -16.36
C ASP A 27 5.75 6.55 -15.42
N VAL A 28 5.26 5.32 -15.37
CA VAL A 28 4.37 4.86 -14.33
C VAL A 28 5.30 4.99 -13.14
N ASN A 29 5.14 6.07 -12.39
CA ASN A 29 5.68 6.17 -11.05
C ASN A 29 4.99 5.06 -10.25
N VAL A 30 5.50 3.83 -10.43
CA VAL A 30 5.09 2.66 -9.69
C VAL A 30 5.50 3.01 -8.29
N HIS A 31 4.52 3.39 -7.47
CA HIS A 31 4.67 3.51 -6.03
C HIS A 31 5.02 2.12 -5.52
N SER A 32 6.28 1.75 -5.71
CA SER A 32 6.80 0.41 -5.53
C SER A 32 6.81 0.20 -4.04
N HIS A 33 5.95 -0.69 -3.54
CA HIS A 33 5.90 -1.02 -2.12
C HIS A 33 7.31 -1.34 -1.66
N GLN A 34 7.81 -0.58 -0.67
CA GLN A 34 9.16 -0.78 -0.17
C GLN A 34 9.12 -2.01 0.74
N LEU A 35 9.37 -3.17 0.14
CA LEU A 35 9.43 -4.45 0.85
C LEU A 35 10.88 -4.69 1.27
N THR A 36 11.14 -4.80 2.56
CA THR A 36 12.35 -5.48 3.02
C THR A 36 12.03 -6.97 3.05
N THR A 37 12.85 -7.83 2.45
CA THR A 37 12.68 -9.28 2.62
C THR A 37 13.35 -9.65 3.96
N PRO A 38 12.59 -9.90 5.03
CA PRO A 38 13.19 -10.30 6.29
C PRO A 38 13.93 -11.64 6.11
N PRO A 39 15.04 -11.87 6.83
CA PRO A 39 15.69 -13.18 6.83
C PRO A 39 14.70 -14.30 7.16
N PRO A 40 14.90 -15.52 6.63
CA PRO A 40 14.10 -16.68 7.02
C PRO A 40 14.05 -16.83 8.55
N GLY A 41 12.85 -16.96 9.12
CA GLY A 41 12.68 -17.09 10.57
C GLY A 41 12.80 -15.80 11.38
N ALA A 42 13.03 -14.63 10.76
CA ALA A 42 13.07 -13.37 11.49
C ALA A 42 11.73 -13.12 12.22
N ARG A 43 11.82 -12.81 13.52
CA ARG A 43 10.66 -12.58 14.37
C ARG A 43 9.96 -11.26 14.09
N PHE A 44 10.74 -10.22 13.81
CA PHE A 44 10.21 -8.89 13.59
C PHE A 44 10.40 -8.43 12.15
N GLU A 45 9.47 -7.62 11.68
CA GLU A 45 9.49 -6.97 10.38
C GLU A 45 9.06 -5.52 10.54
N VAL A 46 9.69 -4.63 9.76
CA VAL A 46 9.30 -3.22 9.67
C VAL A 46 8.88 -2.96 8.23
N LEU A 47 7.72 -2.32 8.10
CA LEU A 47 7.12 -2.01 6.82
C LEU A 47 6.62 -0.57 6.86
N GLN A 48 7.07 0.22 5.90
CA GLN A 48 6.73 1.63 5.77
C GLN A 48 5.92 1.86 4.49
N SER A 49 4.83 2.60 4.60
CA SER A 49 4.11 3.11 3.44
C SER A 49 5.00 4.09 2.66
N THR A 50 5.02 3.91 1.35
CA THR A 50 5.74 4.79 0.42
C THR A 50 5.14 6.20 0.35
N LEU A 51 3.89 6.39 0.79
CA LEU A 51 3.18 7.66 0.72
C LEU A 51 3.29 8.50 1.99
N ALA A 52 3.36 7.87 3.15
CA ALA A 52 3.34 8.60 4.41
C ALA A 52 4.06 7.84 5.51
N ALA A 53 5.09 8.47 6.07
CA ALA A 53 5.90 7.92 7.17
C ALA A 53 5.07 7.58 8.42
N ARG A 54 3.92 8.23 8.62
CA ARG A 54 2.96 7.87 9.70
C ARG A 54 2.46 6.43 9.63
N TRP A 55 2.52 5.81 8.45
CA TRP A 55 2.17 4.41 8.22
C TRP A 55 3.42 3.55 8.16
N THR A 56 4.21 3.65 9.23
CA THR A 56 5.33 2.76 9.48
C THR A 56 4.93 1.81 10.60
N PHE A 57 4.99 0.52 10.31
CA PHE A 57 4.56 -0.54 11.21
C PHE A 57 5.72 -1.45 11.57
N ARG A 58 5.70 -1.96 12.79
CA ARG A 58 6.53 -3.07 13.24
C ARG A 58 5.62 -4.25 13.55
N LEU A 59 5.89 -5.42 12.97
CA LEU A 59 5.12 -6.66 13.16
C LEU A 59 5.97 -7.68 13.94
N ASP A 60 5.43 -8.28 15.00
CA ASP A 60 5.87 -9.57 15.52
C ASP A 60 5.22 -10.68 14.70
N ARG A 61 5.97 -11.25 13.75
CA ARG A 61 5.48 -12.24 12.78
C ARG A 61 5.03 -13.55 13.43
N TYR A 62 5.38 -13.78 14.69
CA TYR A 62 5.03 -15.00 15.43
C TYR A 62 3.69 -14.85 16.15
N THR A 63 3.40 -13.66 16.67
CA THR A 63 2.23 -13.41 17.51
C THR A 63 1.16 -12.57 16.83
N GLY A 64 1.49 -11.87 15.75
CA GLY A 64 0.61 -10.92 15.07
C GLY A 64 0.40 -9.64 15.90
N ARG A 65 1.35 -9.30 16.79
CA ARG A 65 1.33 -7.99 17.47
C ARG A 65 1.92 -6.95 16.52
N ILE A 66 1.28 -5.80 16.45
CA ILE A 66 1.67 -4.72 15.56
C ILE A 66 1.84 -3.45 16.36
N TRP A 67 2.88 -2.70 16.04
CA TRP A 67 3.09 -1.35 16.55
C TRP A 67 3.12 -0.37 15.38
N GLN A 68 2.64 0.84 15.61
CA GLN A 68 2.76 1.98 14.71
C GLN A 68 3.85 2.92 15.21
N LEU A 69 4.64 3.48 14.29
CA LEU A 69 5.55 4.58 14.60
C LEU A 69 4.73 5.85 14.79
N VAL A 70 4.80 6.43 15.99
CA VAL A 70 4.12 7.67 16.35
C VAL A 70 5.12 8.69 16.88
N LYS A 71 4.75 9.97 16.81
CA LYS A 71 5.54 11.07 17.35
C LYS A 71 5.01 11.46 18.72
N THR A 72 5.89 11.59 19.70
CA THR A 72 5.53 12.08 21.03
C THR A 72 5.37 13.60 21.04
N THR A 73 4.87 14.15 22.14
CA THR A 73 4.79 15.61 22.35
C THR A 73 6.16 16.28 22.35
N ASP A 74 7.21 15.53 22.67
CA ASP A 74 8.59 16.02 22.76
C ASP A 74 9.34 15.87 21.41
N ASP A 75 8.61 15.65 20.32
CA ASP A 75 9.13 15.46 18.96
C ASP A 75 9.94 14.17 18.74
N GLU A 76 9.94 13.24 19.70
CA GLU A 76 10.61 11.94 19.59
C GLU A 76 9.73 10.88 18.89
N ASN A 77 10.36 9.87 18.29
CA ASN A 77 9.64 8.75 17.69
C ASN A 77 9.53 7.57 18.66
N THR A 78 8.33 7.00 18.80
CA THR A 78 8.10 5.79 19.60
C THR A 78 7.20 4.79 18.89
N TRP A 79 7.17 3.55 19.39
CA TRP A 79 6.33 2.48 18.91
C TRP A 79 5.11 2.30 19.81
N GLU A 80 3.92 2.60 19.29
CA GLU A 80 2.66 2.39 20.01
C GLU A 80 1.99 1.09 19.54
N GLU A 81 1.61 0.22 20.48
CA GLU A 81 0.95 -1.05 20.13
C GLU A 81 -0.47 -0.79 19.63
N MET A 82 -0.79 -1.34 18.46
CA MET A 82 -2.12 -1.24 17.88
C MET A 82 -2.98 -2.43 18.30
N ARG A 83 -4.24 -2.16 18.64
CA ARG A 83 -5.21 -3.22 18.93
C ARG A 83 -5.53 -4.02 17.66
N VAL A 84 -5.43 -5.34 17.75
CA VAL A 84 -5.92 -6.28 16.73
C VAL A 84 -7.14 -7.02 17.28
N PHE A 85 -8.32 -6.70 16.76
CA PHE A 85 -9.58 -7.28 17.20
C PHE A 85 -9.67 -8.76 16.80
N GLU A 86 -10.19 -9.59 17.71
CA GLU A 86 -10.47 -11.02 17.47
C GLU A 86 -9.26 -11.86 17.07
N ARG A 87 -8.05 -11.34 17.26
CA ARG A 87 -6.82 -12.09 17.04
C ARG A 87 -6.64 -13.11 18.16
N SER A 88 -6.51 -14.37 17.79
CA SER A 88 -6.19 -15.45 18.72
C SER A 88 -4.85 -15.23 19.41
N GLN A 89 -4.80 -15.43 20.72
CA GLN A 89 -3.54 -15.49 21.45
C GLN A 89 -2.83 -16.81 21.14
N ILE A 90 -1.56 -16.73 20.75
CA ILE A 90 -0.73 -17.91 20.46
C ILE A 90 0.21 -18.12 21.63
N GLN A 91 0.00 -19.19 22.38
CA GLN A 91 0.75 -19.45 23.63
C GLN A 91 2.22 -19.86 23.37
N SER A 92 2.50 -20.53 22.26
CA SER A 92 3.86 -21.04 21.95
C SER A 92 4.12 -20.99 20.45
N PRO A 93 4.37 -19.80 19.87
CA PRO A 93 4.62 -19.68 18.45
C PRO A 93 6.00 -20.24 18.10
N THR A 94 6.06 -21.18 17.15
CA THR A 94 7.30 -21.88 16.76
C THR A 94 7.90 -21.37 15.45
N ARG A 95 7.14 -20.64 14.63
CA ARG A 95 7.57 -20.09 13.34
C ARG A 95 6.87 -18.77 13.02
N PRO A 96 7.41 -17.97 12.06
CA PRO A 96 6.66 -16.86 11.50
C PRO A 96 5.34 -17.35 10.90
N ARG A 97 4.27 -16.61 11.15
CA ARG A 97 2.88 -16.92 10.76
C ARG A 97 2.18 -15.72 10.13
N PHE A 98 2.44 -14.53 10.65
CA PHE A 98 1.78 -13.31 10.20
C PHE A 98 2.60 -12.58 9.15
N GLN A 99 1.90 -11.95 8.22
CA GLN A 99 2.46 -11.11 7.16
C GLN A 99 1.72 -9.77 7.14
N LEU A 100 2.45 -8.70 6.83
CA LEU A 100 1.89 -7.38 6.66
C LEU A 100 2.03 -6.94 5.21
N PHE A 101 0.97 -6.34 4.69
CA PHE A 101 0.97 -5.72 3.37
C PHE A 101 0.45 -4.30 3.49
N THR A 102 1.07 -3.32 2.83
CA THR A 102 0.53 -1.96 2.69
C THR A 102 0.53 -1.55 1.24
N SER A 103 -0.60 -1.01 0.77
CA SER A 103 -0.62 -0.39 -0.55
C SER A 103 0.13 0.96 -0.54
N GLY A 104 0.80 1.29 -1.64
CA GLY A 104 1.32 2.62 -1.90
C GLY A 104 0.26 3.62 -2.37
N LEU A 105 -1.04 3.37 -2.17
CA LEU A 105 -2.13 4.24 -2.63
C LEU A 105 -2.93 4.85 -1.47
N ALA A 106 -3.20 4.08 -0.42
CA ALA A 106 -3.87 4.56 0.79
C ALA A 106 -3.69 3.60 1.96
N ALA A 107 -3.75 4.16 3.18
CA ALA A 107 -3.71 3.41 4.43
C ALA A 107 -4.76 2.30 4.51
N ARG A 108 -5.98 2.56 3.99
CA ARG A 108 -7.13 1.63 3.99
C ARG A 108 -6.88 0.31 3.27
N HIS A 109 -5.80 0.19 2.51
CA HIS A 109 -5.36 -1.07 1.92
C HIS A 109 -4.07 -1.53 2.60
N THR A 110 -4.08 -1.54 3.94
CA THR A 110 -3.05 -2.19 4.73
C THR A 110 -3.68 -3.38 5.43
N PHE A 111 -3.14 -4.56 5.13
CA PHE A 111 -3.68 -5.84 5.56
C PHE A 111 -2.67 -6.58 6.43
N LEU A 112 -3.16 -7.14 7.53
CA LEU A 112 -2.47 -8.17 8.30
C LEU A 112 -3.09 -9.50 7.90
N LEU A 113 -2.27 -10.46 7.50
CA LEU A 113 -2.70 -11.81 7.14
C LEU A 113 -2.12 -12.81 8.14
N ASP A 114 -2.97 -13.70 8.64
CA ASP A 114 -2.55 -14.94 9.26
C ASP A 114 -2.32 -16.01 8.18
N GLY A 115 -1.06 -16.33 7.91
CA GLY A 115 -0.68 -17.29 6.88
C GLY A 115 -1.10 -18.74 7.18
N ASP A 116 -1.52 -19.05 8.40
CA ASP A 116 -1.98 -20.40 8.76
C ASP A 116 -3.49 -20.57 8.55
N THR A 117 -4.28 -19.54 8.84
CA THR A 117 -5.75 -19.61 8.80
C THR A 117 -6.39 -18.84 7.66
N GLY A 118 -5.64 -17.97 6.99
CA GLY A 118 -6.18 -17.04 6.00
C GLY A 118 -6.94 -15.86 6.59
N ARG A 119 -7.12 -15.80 7.91
CA ARG A 119 -7.78 -14.66 8.57
C ARG A 119 -7.02 -13.38 8.26
N THR A 120 -7.77 -12.38 7.83
CA THR A 120 -7.23 -11.10 7.40
C THR A 120 -7.82 -9.98 8.25
N TRP A 121 -7.00 -9.00 8.57
CA TRP A 121 -7.42 -7.77 9.22
C TRP A 121 -7.02 -6.58 8.36
N VAL A 122 -7.81 -5.51 8.42
CA VAL A 122 -7.52 -4.24 7.76
C VAL A 122 -7.33 -3.16 8.80
N VAL A 123 -6.39 -2.24 8.55
CA VAL A 123 -6.25 -1.05 9.38
C VAL A 123 -7.46 -0.13 9.18
N VAL A 124 -8.05 0.30 10.28
CA VAL A 124 -9.16 1.25 10.28
C VAL A 124 -8.81 2.46 11.14
N THR A 125 -9.35 3.60 10.77
CA THR A 125 -9.36 4.80 11.59
C THR A 125 -10.72 4.90 12.28
N GLY A 126 -10.69 4.97 13.61
CA GLY A 126 -11.84 5.27 14.43
C GLY A 126 -11.68 6.64 15.12
N LYS A 127 -12.80 7.13 15.64
CA LYS A 127 -12.82 8.27 16.57
C LYS A 127 -13.35 7.78 17.91
N SER A 128 -12.71 8.21 18.99
CA SER A 128 -13.17 7.99 20.35
C SER A 128 -13.14 9.31 21.12
N LYS A 129 -13.97 9.45 22.13
CA LYS A 129 -13.85 10.58 23.06
C LYS A 129 -12.87 10.22 24.17
N ASP A 130 -11.95 11.11 24.48
CA ASP A 130 -11.12 11.01 25.68
C ASP A 130 -11.95 11.32 26.94
N LYS A 131 -11.28 11.33 28.11
CA LYS A 131 -11.90 11.61 29.41
C LYS A 131 -12.45 13.03 29.53
N ASP A 132 -11.91 13.96 28.74
CA ASP A 132 -12.27 15.38 28.73
C ASP A 132 -13.34 15.70 27.66
N GLY A 133 -13.75 14.70 26.89
CA GLY A 133 -14.78 14.79 25.87
C GLY A 133 -14.27 15.19 24.48
N ASN A 134 -12.95 15.35 24.31
CA ASN A 134 -12.35 15.66 23.01
C ASN A 134 -12.36 14.44 22.09
N GLU A 135 -12.58 14.66 20.79
CA GLU A 135 -12.43 13.60 19.80
C GLU A 135 -10.95 13.30 19.55
N VAL A 136 -10.56 12.06 19.80
CA VAL A 136 -9.23 11.51 19.50
C VAL A 136 -9.37 10.48 18.39
N GLU A 137 -8.58 10.64 17.34
CA GLU A 137 -8.43 9.64 16.29
C GLU A 137 -7.61 8.45 16.82
N HIS A 138 -8.08 7.23 16.59
CA HIS A 138 -7.35 6.02 16.94
C HIS A 138 -7.28 5.07 15.75
N HIS A 139 -6.19 4.31 15.68
CA HIS A 139 -5.97 3.32 14.64
C HIS A 139 -6.03 1.91 15.24
N ALA A 140 -6.73 1.00 14.58
CA ALA A 140 -6.84 -0.39 15.01
C ALA A 140 -6.97 -1.33 13.82
N TRP A 141 -6.83 -2.63 14.06
CA TRP A 141 -6.97 -3.69 13.07
C TRP A 141 -8.27 -4.46 13.30
N GLN A 142 -9.17 -4.40 12.33
CA GLN A 142 -10.47 -5.10 12.39
C GLN A 142 -10.50 -6.27 11.41
N PRO A 143 -11.24 -7.36 11.70
CA PRO A 143 -11.44 -8.45 10.75
C PRO A 143 -11.92 -7.91 9.40
N PHE A 144 -11.26 -8.34 8.34
CA PHE A 144 -11.69 -8.08 6.99
C PHE A 144 -12.87 -9.02 6.69
N ALA A 145 -14.07 -8.47 6.53
CA ALA A 145 -15.24 -9.24 6.20
C ALA A 145 -15.27 -9.56 4.70
N ASP A 146 -15.26 -10.85 4.37
CA ASP A 146 -15.65 -11.31 3.04
C ASP A 146 -17.16 -11.11 2.92
N LYS A 147 -17.57 -10.25 1.97
CA LYS A 147 -19.00 -10.05 1.64
C LYS A 147 -19.52 -11.16 0.76
#